data_AF-A0A838X584-F1
#
_entry.id   AF-A0A838X584-F1
#
_cell.length_a   1.000
_cell.length_b   1.000
_cell.length_c   1.000
_cell.angle_alpha   90.00
_cell.angle_beta   90.00
_cell.angle_gamma   90.00
#
_symmetry.space_group_name_H-M   'P 1'
#
loop_
_entity.id
_entity.type
_entity.pdbx_description
1 polymer ?
#
loop_
_entity_poly.entity_id
_entity_poly.type
_entity_poly.pdbx_seq_one_letter_code
_entity_poly.pdbx_strand_id
1 'polypeptide(L)'
;MSVPRDVALEILWVATGACSYWSRPVVAETDSASGRPSKVAFTDDSGVNRIADVDQVARAAGEWAKGASGALAAALRDGEAPVRYPAADVDQIVQTAVFGAVRY
;
A
#
# COMPACT_ATOMS: atom_id res chain seq x y z
N MET A 1 -6.87 0.23 14.10
CA MET A 1 -7.18 -1.18 13.75
C MET A 1 -6.11 -1.58 12.75
N SER A 2 -5.38 -2.69 12.98
CA SER A 2 -4.31 -3.09 12.05
C SER A 2 -4.91 -3.95 10.95
N VAL A 3 -4.70 -3.58 9.69
CA VAL A 3 -5.09 -4.39 8.54
C VAL A 3 -4.31 -5.73 8.58
N PRO A 4 -4.93 -6.87 8.21
CA PRO A 4 -4.22 -8.15 8.17
C PRO A 4 -2.98 -8.10 7.26
N ARG A 5 -1.90 -8.78 7.67
CA ARG A 5 -0.63 -8.78 6.95
C ARG A 5 -0.79 -9.21 5.49
N ASP A 6 -1.56 -10.25 5.22
CA ASP A 6 -1.77 -10.78 3.86
C ASP A 6 -2.43 -9.76 2.92
N VAL A 7 -3.30 -8.91 3.47
CA VAL A 7 -3.93 -7.80 2.73
C VAL A 7 -2.90 -6.71 2.47
N ALA A 8 -2.05 -6.37 3.45
CA ALA A 8 -1.00 -5.38 3.25
C ALA A 8 0.06 -5.83 2.21
N LEU A 9 0.40 -7.13 2.20
CA LEU A 9 1.26 -7.73 1.17
C LEU A 9 0.63 -7.62 -0.23
N GLU A 10 -0.69 -7.82 -0.34
CA GLU A 10 -1.39 -7.66 -1.61
C GLU A 10 -1.45 -6.19 -2.05
N ILE A 11 -1.65 -5.25 -1.13
CA ILE A 11 -1.59 -3.81 -1.43
C ILE A 11 -0.22 -3.44 -2.01
N LEU A 12 0.88 -3.92 -1.38
CA LEU A 12 2.23 -3.71 -1.89
C LEU A 12 2.45 -4.34 -3.27
N TRP A 13 1.94 -5.54 -3.49
CA TRP A 13 2.00 -6.19 -4.80
C TRP A 13 1.30 -5.37 -5.88
N VAL A 14 0.05 -4.97 -5.65
CA VAL A 14 -0.72 -4.14 -6.58
C VAL A 14 -0.02 -2.80 -6.83
N ALA A 15 0.56 -2.20 -5.80
CA ALA A 15 1.28 -0.92 -5.90
C ALA A 15 2.46 -0.96 -6.89
N THR A 16 3.08 -2.14 -7.09
CA THR A 16 4.18 -2.27 -8.07
C THR A 16 3.74 -1.97 -9.51
N GLY A 17 2.46 -2.12 -9.84
CA GLY A 17 1.91 -1.87 -11.18
C GLY A 17 0.84 -0.79 -11.26
N ALA A 18 0.34 -0.30 -10.12
CA ALA A 18 -0.82 0.59 -10.06
C ALA A 18 -0.49 2.05 -9.70
N CYS A 19 0.67 2.29 -9.09
CA CYS A 19 1.01 3.56 -8.47
C CYS A 19 1.59 4.57 -9.49
N SER A 20 0.81 5.62 -9.80
CA SER A 20 1.12 6.57 -10.87
C SER A 20 2.00 7.75 -10.47
N TYR A 21 2.05 8.12 -9.17
CA TYR A 21 2.94 9.18 -8.66
C TYR A 21 4.42 8.79 -8.75
N TRP A 22 4.70 7.50 -8.92
CA TRP A 22 6.04 6.93 -8.81
C TRP A 22 6.54 6.47 -10.17
N SER A 23 7.79 6.79 -10.47
CA SER A 23 8.34 6.53 -11.80
C SER A 23 8.61 5.04 -12.03
N ARG A 24 9.16 4.32 -11.04
CA ARG A 24 9.48 2.87 -11.14
C ARG A 24 9.54 2.19 -9.76
N PRO A 25 8.45 1.58 -9.28
CA PRO A 25 8.50 0.75 -8.07
C PRO A 25 9.43 -0.45 -8.27
N VAL A 26 10.28 -0.75 -7.28
CA VAL A 26 11.20 -1.90 -7.29
C VAL A 26 10.97 -2.73 -6.03
N VAL A 27 10.79 -4.04 -6.18
CA VAL A 27 10.70 -4.96 -5.05
C VAL A 27 12.06 -5.04 -4.37
N ALA A 28 12.12 -4.63 -3.10
CA ALA A 28 13.34 -4.63 -2.30
C ALA A 28 13.46 -5.88 -1.43
N GLU A 29 12.33 -6.42 -0.97
CA GLU A 29 12.26 -7.64 -0.17
C GLU A 29 10.97 -8.39 -0.47
N THR A 30 11.06 -9.72 -0.53
CA THR A 30 9.92 -10.61 -0.74
C THR A 30 9.69 -11.42 0.53
N ASP A 31 8.43 -11.47 0.96
CA ASP A 31 7.98 -12.30 2.08
C ASP A 31 8.08 -13.79 1.71
N SER A 32 8.86 -14.54 2.49
CA SER A 32 9.20 -15.93 2.19
C SER A 32 8.01 -16.89 2.23
N ALA A 33 6.94 -16.55 2.97
CA ALA A 33 5.77 -17.42 3.12
C ALA A 33 4.77 -17.24 1.97
N SER A 34 4.57 -15.99 1.53
CA SER A 34 3.58 -15.64 0.50
C SER A 34 4.16 -15.46 -0.91
N GLY A 35 5.48 -15.26 -1.03
CA GLY A 35 6.13 -14.88 -2.29
C GLY A 35 5.79 -13.45 -2.75
N ARG A 36 5.08 -12.66 -1.94
CA ARG A 36 4.69 -11.27 -2.24
C ARG A 36 5.73 -10.28 -1.70
N PRO A 37 5.82 -9.06 -2.25
CA PRO A 37 6.71 -8.03 -1.73
C PRO A 37 6.40 -7.70 -0.27
N SER A 38 7.39 -7.83 0.61
CA SER A 38 7.33 -7.31 1.99
C SER A 38 7.85 -5.88 2.09
N LYS A 39 8.71 -5.46 1.14
CA LYS A 39 9.21 -4.09 1.00
C LYS A 39 9.32 -3.71 -0.46
N VAL A 40 8.86 -2.50 -0.78
CA VAL A 40 8.94 -1.92 -2.13
C VAL A 40 9.58 -0.54 -2.03
N ALA A 41 10.57 -0.29 -2.90
CA ALA A 41 11.18 1.01 -3.08
C ALA A 41 10.46 1.76 -4.22
N PHE A 42 10.06 3.00 -3.97
CA PHE A 42 9.45 3.89 -4.93
C PHE A 42 10.33 5.12 -5.12
N THR A 43 10.58 5.53 -6.36
CA THR A 43 11.30 6.77 -6.66
C THR A 43 10.28 7.88 -6.92
N ASP A 44 10.25 8.89 -6.04
CA ASP A 44 9.39 10.07 -6.20
C ASP A 44 9.83 10.95 -7.37
N ASP A 45 9.02 11.96 -7.69
CA ASP A 45 9.27 12.95 -8.73
C ASP A 45 10.57 13.74 -8.55
N SER A 46 11.03 13.89 -7.29
CA SER A 46 12.30 14.51 -6.93
C SER A 46 13.51 13.58 -7.11
N GLY A 47 13.29 12.32 -7.52
CA GLY A 47 14.34 11.32 -7.70
C GLY A 47 14.82 10.66 -6.41
N VAL A 48 14.09 10.85 -5.30
CA VAL A 48 14.45 10.27 -4.00
C VAL A 48 13.78 8.91 -3.84
N ASN A 49 14.57 7.91 -3.45
CA ASN A 49 14.06 6.58 -3.14
C ASN A 49 13.39 6.56 -1.77
N ARG A 50 12.17 6.05 -1.73
CA ARG A 50 11.37 5.87 -0.53
C ARG A 50 10.98 4.41 -0.39
N ILE A 51 11.07 3.86 0.81
CA ILE A 51 10.74 2.46 1.06
C ILE A 51 9.42 2.41 1.83
N ALA A 52 8.48 1.62 1.32
CA ALA A 52 7.31 1.19 2.07
C ALA A 52 7.52 -0.27 2.50
N ASP A 53 7.43 -0.53 3.79
CA ASP A 53 7.32 -1.89 4.30
C ASP A 53 5.87 -2.28 4.58
N VAL A 54 5.62 -3.59 4.65
CA VAL A 54 4.29 -4.16 4.87
C VAL A 54 3.61 -3.68 6.15
N ASP A 55 4.36 -3.40 7.22
CA ASP A 55 3.77 -2.95 8.49
C ASP A 55 3.37 -1.47 8.40
N GLN A 56 4.15 -0.64 7.70
CA GLN A 56 3.78 0.73 7.36
C GLN A 56 2.52 0.77 6.49
N VAL A 57 2.44 -0.10 5.48
CA VAL A 57 1.27 -0.21 4.61
C VAL A 57 0.04 -0.69 5.38
N ALA A 58 0.18 -1.69 6.26
CA ALA A 58 -0.92 -2.17 7.09
C ALA A 58 -1.49 -1.06 7.99
N ARG A 59 -0.62 -0.25 8.59
CA ARG A 59 -1.02 0.91 9.41
C ARG A 59 -1.69 1.99 8.55
N ALA A 60 -1.08 2.38 7.43
CA ALA A 60 -1.61 3.40 6.55
C ALA A 60 -2.97 3.01 5.96
N ALA A 61 -3.14 1.74 5.55
CA ALA A 61 -4.40 1.21 5.06
C ALA A 61 -5.50 1.27 6.13
N GLY A 62 -5.16 0.92 7.38
CA GLY A 62 -6.09 0.99 8.51
C GLY A 62 -6.50 2.42 8.86
N GLU A 63 -5.58 3.39 8.77
CA GLU A 63 -5.90 4.80 8.98
C GLU A 63 -6.70 5.39 7.80
N TRP A 64 -6.29 5.13 6.57
CA TRP A 64 -7.00 5.55 5.35
C TRP A 64 -8.45 5.07 5.37
N ALA A 65 -8.68 3.81 5.74
CA ALA A 65 -10.01 3.21 5.77
C ALA A 65 -10.98 3.86 6.79
N LYS A 66 -10.48 4.60 7.79
CA LYS A 66 -11.34 5.33 8.74
C LYS A 66 -12.07 6.51 8.10
N GLY A 67 -11.43 7.14 7.12
CA GLY A 67 -11.96 8.32 6.42
C GLY A 67 -12.47 8.04 5.01
N ALA A 68 -12.04 6.94 4.40
CA ALA A 68 -12.43 6.56 3.05
C ALA A 68 -13.81 5.87 3.00
N SER A 69 -14.46 5.98 1.84
CA SER A 69 -15.72 5.29 1.52
C SER A 69 -15.51 4.27 0.41
N GLY A 70 -16.38 3.26 0.33
CA GLY A 70 -16.37 2.26 -0.74
C GLY A 70 -15.95 0.87 -0.25
N ALA A 71 -15.95 -0.09 -1.18
CA ALA A 71 -15.79 -1.51 -0.86
C ALA A 71 -14.42 -1.85 -0.25
N LEU A 72 -13.33 -1.24 -0.74
CA LEU A 72 -12.00 -1.44 -0.17
C LEU A 72 -11.96 -0.91 1.28
N ALA A 73 -12.42 0.32 1.51
CA ALA A 73 -12.43 0.91 2.85
C ALA A 73 -13.34 0.15 3.85
N ALA A 74 -14.44 -0.45 3.38
CA ALA A 74 -15.27 -1.34 4.19
C ALA A 74 -14.50 -2.62 4.56
N ALA A 75 -13.97 -3.35 3.57
CA ALA A 75 -13.22 -4.57 3.80
C ALA A 75 -12.01 -4.37 4.75
N LEU A 76 -11.26 -3.28 4.58
CA LEU A 76 -10.13 -2.95 5.44
C LEU A 76 -10.54 -2.66 6.90
N ARG A 77 -11.70 -2.04 7.12
CA ARG A 77 -12.24 -1.80 8.48
C ARG A 77 -12.72 -3.08 9.12
N ASP A 78 -13.35 -3.95 8.34
CA ASP A 78 -13.90 -5.22 8.82
C ASP A 78 -12.80 -6.29 8.97
N GLY A 79 -11.58 -6.01 8.53
CA GLY A 79 -10.46 -6.95 8.56
C GLY A 79 -10.61 -8.08 7.55
N GLU A 80 -11.45 -7.88 6.53
CA GLU A 80 -11.71 -8.85 5.47
C GLU A 80 -10.73 -8.67 4.31
N ALA A 81 -10.58 -9.71 3.50
CA ALA A 81 -9.82 -9.64 2.26
C ALA A 81 -10.62 -8.87 1.19
N PRO A 82 -10.14 -7.71 0.70
CA PRO A 82 -10.81 -6.97 -0.35
C PRO A 82 -10.91 -7.79 -1.65
N VAL A 83 -12.07 -7.70 -2.32
CA VAL A 83 -12.29 -8.33 -3.64
C VAL A 83 -11.53 -7.60 -4.75
N ARG A 84 -11.30 -6.29 -4.60
CA ARG A 84 -10.60 -5.44 -5.55
C ARG A 84 -9.75 -4.40 -4.84
N TYR A 85 -8.67 -4.00 -5.51
CA TYR A 85 -7.73 -2.97 -5.08
C TYR A 85 -7.66 -1.89 -6.17
N PRO A 86 -8.51 -0.85 -6.11
CA PRO A 86 -8.47 0.24 -7.07
C PRO A 86 -7.10 0.94 -7.04
N ALA A 87 -6.53 1.19 -8.22
CA ALA A 87 -5.18 1.74 -8.35
C ALA A 87 -4.99 3.07 -7.60
N ALA A 88 -5.98 3.97 -7.70
CA ALA A 88 -5.95 5.27 -7.03
C ALA A 88 -5.96 5.14 -5.49
N ASP A 89 -6.74 4.20 -4.95
CA ASP A 89 -6.82 3.98 -3.50
C ASP A 89 -5.50 3.36 -2.98
N VAL A 90 -4.96 2.38 -3.72
CA VAL A 90 -3.66 1.77 -3.42
C VAL A 90 -2.55 2.82 -3.43
N ASP A 91 -2.54 3.70 -4.43
CA ASP A 91 -1.56 4.76 -4.53
C ASP A 91 -1.64 5.71 -3.32
N GLN A 92 -2.84 6.13 -2.91
CA GLN A 92 -3.03 6.96 -1.71
C GLN A 92 -2.55 6.26 -0.43
N ILE A 93 -2.86 4.98 -0.26
CA ILE A 93 -2.43 4.19 0.91
C ILE A 93 -0.91 4.13 0.97
N VAL A 94 -0.25 3.82 -0.14
CA VAL A 94 1.21 3.68 -0.20
C VAL A 94 1.91 5.03 -0.03
N GLN A 95 1.41 6.09 -0.65
CA GLN A 95 1.92 7.44 -0.41
C GLN A 95 1.79 7.83 1.06
N THR A 96 0.67 7.51 1.71
CA THR A 96 0.49 7.75 3.14
C THR A 96 1.46 6.91 3.99
N ALA A 97 1.71 5.66 3.62
CA ALA A 97 2.68 4.81 4.31
C ALA A 97 4.11 5.38 4.25
N VAL A 98 4.47 5.97 3.11
CA VAL A 98 5.81 6.50 2.84
C VAL A 98 6.02 7.91 3.40
N PHE A 99 5.02 8.79 3.25
CA PHE A 99 5.15 10.22 3.57
C PHE A 99 4.36 10.66 4.81
N GLY A 100 3.50 9.81 5.35
CA GLY A 100 2.53 10.18 6.39
C GLY A 100 1.33 10.99 5.86
N ALA A 101 1.28 11.30 4.57
CA ALA A 101 0.21 12.01 3.89
C ALA A 101 0.21 11.70 2.38
N VAL A 102 -0.90 11.99 1.70
CA VAL A 102 -1.00 11.91 0.23
C VAL A 102 -0.27 13.10 -0.41
N ARG A 103 0.52 12.86 -1.47
CA ARG A 103 1.20 13.90 -2.26
C ARG A 103 0.73 13.83 -3.71
N TYR A 104 0.31 14.98 -4.25
CA TYR A 104 -0.15 15.12 -5.63
C TYR A 104 0.96 15.67 -6.52
#